data_AF-A0AAW4XL29-F1
#
_entry.id   AF-A0AAW4XL29-F1
#
_cell.length_a   1.000
_cell.length_b   1.000
_cell.length_c   1.000
_cell.angle_alpha   90.00
_cell.angle_beta   90.00
_cell.angle_gamma   90.00
#
_symmetry.space_group_name_H-M   'P 1'
#
loop_
_entity.id
_entity.type
_entity.pdbx_description
1 polymer ?
#
loop_
_entity_poly.entity_id
_entity_poly.type
_entity_poly.pdbx_seq_one_letter_code
_entity_poly.pdbx_strand_id
1 'polypeptide(L)'
;MEMAFERTVRTIGLSHGRAIRFLAESINESVRVAKSSGIDAANAVARRSDGTKFDSIDSSDVEVSISFRISDPSDLGTFRSTNNFQIELGIRGNSLVDSSRSGLPSVAEILLHEQIGWAISSLGHFADYAYKVTSAVDTFELRTALFVVLLDGEGNPQLAPEDFRWDRLITRGRSARPLKLPPARENQSLRERIISRGDTVPVDGSVGVGANTDDQIWVQQVFTRVITSATRSPDAQDFHIKFTRVSIIEEVQIEFVYSMYDRGARERRNHGLRVNGPSLRKKLVEDSGNGRPEFAAEIVLRSLSPMTNSYYRAPVVDGISWVSMP
;
A
#
# COMPACT_ATOMS: atom_id res chain seq x y z
N MET A 1 28.25 -9.78 -4.54
CA MET A 1 27.15 -9.04 -3.87
C MET A 1 26.70 -9.78 -2.61
N GLU A 2 26.42 -11.08 -2.68
CA GLU A 2 26.02 -11.93 -1.53
C GLU A 2 26.99 -11.85 -0.33
N MET A 3 28.31 -11.87 -0.58
CA MET A 3 29.33 -11.76 0.48
C MET A 3 29.30 -10.43 1.25
N ALA A 4 28.82 -9.34 0.64
CA ALA A 4 28.75 -8.05 1.33
C ALA A 4 27.60 -8.03 2.34
N PHE A 5 26.43 -8.58 1.97
CA PHE A 5 25.27 -8.64 2.87
C PHE A 5 25.52 -9.56 4.06
N GLU A 6 26.07 -10.76 3.83
CA GLU A 6 26.38 -11.71 4.91
C GLU A 6 27.36 -11.12 5.93
N ARG A 7 28.36 -10.38 5.44
CA ARG A 7 29.30 -9.66 6.30
C ARG A 7 28.59 -8.59 7.12
N THR A 8 27.75 -7.76 6.51
CA THR A 8 27.02 -6.69 7.21
C THR A 8 26.06 -7.25 8.25
N VAL A 9 25.26 -8.29 7.92
CA VAL A 9 24.37 -8.97 8.88
C VAL A 9 25.16 -9.51 10.07
N ARG A 10 26.31 -10.14 9.82
CA ARG A 10 27.20 -10.62 10.89
C ARG A 10 27.71 -9.48 11.76
N THR A 11 28.14 -8.37 11.18
CA THR A 11 28.59 -7.18 11.91
C THR A 11 27.47 -6.59 12.76
N ILE A 12 26.25 -6.44 12.21
CA ILE A 12 25.06 -6.01 12.96
C ILE A 12 24.83 -6.90 14.18
N GLY A 13 24.83 -8.22 13.98
CA GLY A 13 24.62 -9.18 15.05
C GLY A 13 25.66 -9.10 16.16
N LEU A 14 26.92 -8.86 15.81
CA LEU A 14 28.03 -8.72 16.78
C LEU A 14 27.97 -7.39 17.55
N SER A 15 27.71 -6.28 16.87
CA SER A 15 27.72 -4.94 17.47
C SER A 15 26.42 -4.61 18.21
N HIS A 16 25.28 -5.12 17.73
CA HIS A 16 23.94 -4.68 18.17
C HIS A 16 23.01 -5.83 18.55
N GLY A 17 23.55 -7.04 18.79
CA GLY A 17 22.76 -8.27 18.92
C GLY A 17 21.64 -8.25 19.96
N ARG A 18 21.81 -7.54 21.09
CA ARG A 18 20.76 -7.44 22.12
C ARG A 18 19.58 -6.58 21.65
N ALA A 19 19.86 -5.41 21.09
CA ALA A 19 18.84 -4.49 20.60
C ALA A 19 18.11 -5.05 19.37
N ILE A 20 18.85 -5.72 18.48
CA ILE A 20 18.25 -6.40 17.32
C ILE A 20 17.36 -7.57 17.76
N ARG A 21 17.78 -8.35 18.75
CA ARG A 21 16.93 -9.42 19.31
C ARG A 21 15.65 -8.86 19.90
N PHE A 22 15.73 -7.77 20.66
CA PHE A 22 14.55 -7.10 21.19
C PHE A 22 13.60 -6.61 20.09
N LEU A 23 14.12 -6.07 18.99
CA LEU A 23 13.32 -5.65 17.85
C LEU A 23 12.65 -6.85 17.15
N ALA A 24 13.39 -7.93 16.92
CA ALA A 24 12.85 -9.16 16.32
C ALA A 24 11.78 -9.82 17.22
N GLU A 25 11.99 -9.86 18.54
CA GLU A 25 11.01 -10.32 19.52
C GLU A 25 9.75 -9.44 19.50
N SER A 26 9.92 -8.13 19.39
CA SER A 26 8.81 -7.17 19.29
C SER A 26 8.00 -7.37 18.00
N ILE A 27 8.65 -7.63 16.86
CA ILE A 27 7.97 -7.96 15.60
C ILE A 27 7.17 -9.25 15.73
N ASN A 28 7.79 -10.32 16.25
CA ASN A 28 7.11 -11.60 16.47
C ASN A 28 5.90 -11.47 17.39
N GLU A 29 6.05 -10.71 18.49
CA GLU A 29 4.96 -10.44 19.42
C GLU A 29 3.85 -9.63 18.78
N SER A 30 4.17 -8.59 18.00
CA SER A 30 3.18 -7.82 17.24
C SER A 30 2.40 -8.71 16.26
N VAL A 31 3.06 -9.63 15.55
CA VAL A 31 2.38 -10.60 14.68
C VAL A 31 1.45 -11.50 15.49
N ARG A 32 1.92 -12.05 16.62
CA ARG A 32 1.10 -12.89 17.50
C ARG A 32 -0.13 -12.14 18.02
N VAL A 33 0.02 -10.88 18.42
CA VAL A 33 -1.07 -10.02 18.89
C VAL A 33 -2.01 -9.65 17.74
N ALA A 34 -1.51 -9.43 16.52
CA ALA A 34 -2.36 -9.16 15.36
C ALA A 34 -3.33 -10.32 15.10
N LYS A 35 -2.85 -11.56 15.22
CA LYS A 35 -3.67 -12.77 15.11
C LYS A 35 -4.75 -12.86 16.18
N SER A 36 -4.41 -12.59 17.44
CA SER A 36 -5.32 -12.84 18.58
C SER A 36 -6.22 -11.67 18.93
N SER A 37 -5.79 -10.45 18.63
CA SER A 37 -6.35 -9.21 19.23
C SER A 37 -6.44 -8.05 18.24
N GLY A 38 -6.05 -8.26 16.98
CA GLY A 38 -6.17 -7.28 15.90
C GLY A 38 -5.00 -6.31 15.77
N ILE A 39 -5.01 -5.56 14.67
CA ILE A 39 -3.92 -4.70 14.22
C ILE A 39 -3.63 -3.54 15.18
N ASP A 40 -4.65 -2.95 15.80
CA ASP A 40 -4.47 -1.83 16.73
C ASP A 40 -3.67 -2.25 17.98
N ALA A 41 -3.99 -3.42 18.53
CA ALA A 41 -3.25 -3.99 19.65
C ALA A 41 -1.81 -4.36 19.26
N ALA A 42 -1.62 -4.91 18.05
CA ALA A 42 -0.29 -5.23 17.51
C ALA A 42 0.59 -3.98 17.36
N ASN A 43 0.00 -2.87 16.90
CA ASN A 43 0.68 -1.59 16.77
C ASN A 43 1.01 -0.95 18.12
N ALA A 44 0.22 -1.20 19.17
CA ALA A 44 0.58 -0.78 20.52
C ALA A 44 1.84 -1.49 21.04
N VAL A 45 2.07 -2.75 20.63
CA VAL A 45 3.33 -3.46 20.88
C VAL A 45 4.46 -2.86 20.04
N ALA A 46 4.24 -2.64 18.74
CA ALA A 46 5.26 -2.12 17.83
C ALA A 46 5.84 -0.77 18.29
N ARG A 47 4.98 0.11 18.84
CA ARG A 47 5.39 1.41 19.40
C ARG A 47 6.38 1.32 20.55
N ARG A 48 6.53 0.17 21.21
CA ARG A 48 7.54 -0.02 22.28
C ARG A 48 8.95 -0.11 21.74
N SER A 49 9.09 -0.44 20.46
CA SER A 49 10.35 -0.56 19.71
C SER A 49 10.53 0.54 18.67
N ASP A 50 9.56 1.46 18.54
CA ASP A 50 9.64 2.58 17.60
C ASP A 50 10.81 3.49 17.93
N GLY A 51 11.59 3.82 16.90
CA GLY A 51 12.74 4.71 17.05
C GLY A 51 13.93 4.05 17.73
N THR A 52 14.05 2.72 17.66
CA THR A 52 15.30 2.05 18.06
C THR A 52 16.43 2.56 17.17
N LYS A 53 17.46 3.12 17.80
CA LYS A 53 18.59 3.79 17.15
C LYS A 53 19.84 2.93 17.26
N PHE A 54 20.64 2.95 16.21
CA PHE A 54 21.88 2.20 16.07
C PHE A 54 22.92 3.08 15.38
N ASP A 55 24.20 2.78 15.59
CA ASP A 55 25.25 3.39 14.80
C ASP A 55 25.29 2.73 13.42
N SER A 56 25.47 3.53 12.36
CA SER A 56 25.73 2.97 11.03
C SER A 56 27.06 2.20 11.03
N ILE A 57 27.08 1.09 10.31
CA ILE A 57 28.26 0.24 10.16
C ILE A 57 29.26 0.83 9.18
N ASP A 58 28.76 1.52 8.16
CA ASP A 58 29.57 2.06 7.07
C ASP A 58 29.86 3.56 7.22
N SER A 59 29.25 4.24 8.20
CA SER A 59 29.41 5.69 8.40
C SER A 59 29.35 6.07 9.88
N SER A 60 30.44 6.63 10.41
CA SER A 60 30.51 7.09 11.81
C SER A 60 29.58 8.26 12.14
N ASP A 61 29.17 9.01 11.11
CA ASP A 61 28.42 10.25 11.26
C ASP A 61 26.91 10.03 11.03
N VAL A 62 26.46 8.77 10.99
CA VAL A 62 25.08 8.40 10.72
C VAL A 62 24.53 7.50 11.80
N GLU A 63 23.38 7.88 12.34
CA GLU A 63 22.55 7.06 13.22
C GLU A 63 21.41 6.43 12.42
N VAL A 64 21.28 5.12 12.50
CA VAL A 64 20.21 4.35 11.87
C VAL A 64 19.04 4.23 12.83
N SER A 65 17.88 4.76 12.46
CA SER A 65 16.62 4.51 13.16
C SER A 65 15.81 3.44 12.45
N ILE A 66 15.35 2.45 13.19
CA ILE A 66 14.46 1.40 12.70
C ILE A 66 13.09 1.52 13.39
N SER A 67 12.03 1.48 12.61
CA SER A 67 10.64 1.42 13.09
C SER A 67 9.87 0.38 12.31
N PHE A 68 8.77 -0.12 12.87
CA PHE A 68 7.87 -0.97 12.11
C PHE A 68 6.42 -0.77 12.54
N ARG A 69 5.50 -1.18 11.67
CA ARG A 69 4.07 -1.26 11.99
C ARG A 69 3.44 -2.47 11.33
N ILE A 70 2.30 -2.88 11.87
CA ILE A 70 1.41 -3.87 11.26
C ILE A 70 0.24 -3.12 10.62
N SER A 71 -0.13 -3.50 9.40
CA SER A 71 -1.29 -2.94 8.71
C SER A 71 -2.06 -4.02 7.93
N ASP A 72 -3.26 -3.65 7.49
CA ASP A 72 -4.14 -4.51 6.69
C ASP A 72 -3.81 -4.31 5.21
N PRO A 73 -3.32 -5.35 4.49
CA PRO A 73 -3.00 -5.23 3.08
C PRO A 73 -4.21 -5.51 2.16
N SER A 74 -5.43 -5.71 2.69
CA SER A 74 -6.58 -6.16 1.91
C SER A 74 -6.95 -5.27 0.73
N ASP A 75 -6.64 -3.97 0.79
CA ASP A 75 -6.87 -3.02 -0.31
C ASP A 75 -5.71 -2.91 -1.30
N LEU A 76 -4.64 -3.69 -1.08
CA LEU A 76 -3.41 -3.69 -1.87
C LEU A 76 -3.32 -4.86 -2.85
N GLY A 77 -3.91 -6.03 -2.60
CA GLY A 77 -3.70 -7.19 -3.48
C GLY A 77 -4.68 -8.33 -3.30
N THR A 78 -4.58 -9.36 -4.16
CA THR A 78 -5.43 -10.56 -4.11
C THR A 78 -4.84 -11.60 -3.20
N PHE A 79 -5.35 -11.68 -1.98
CA PHE A 79 -4.93 -12.69 -1.02
C PHE A 79 -5.84 -13.91 -1.05
N ARG A 80 -5.26 -15.10 -0.81
CA ARG A 80 -6.01 -16.36 -0.69
C ARG A 80 -6.80 -16.46 0.60
N SER A 81 -6.35 -15.79 1.66
CA SER A 81 -7.03 -15.66 2.95
C SER A 81 -7.79 -14.33 3.01
N THR A 82 -8.83 -14.24 3.85
CA THR A 82 -9.53 -12.97 4.15
C THR A 82 -8.87 -12.20 5.28
N ASN A 83 -8.15 -12.88 6.16
CA ASN A 83 -7.40 -12.27 7.24
C ASN A 83 -5.94 -12.29 6.81
N ASN A 84 -5.36 -11.13 6.48
CA ASN A 84 -3.96 -10.99 6.15
C ASN A 84 -3.39 -9.80 6.92
N PHE A 85 -2.09 -9.82 7.11
CA PHE A 85 -1.37 -8.73 7.75
C PHE A 85 -0.16 -8.38 6.90
N GLN A 86 0.30 -7.15 6.98
CA GLN A 86 1.60 -6.78 6.46
C GLN A 86 2.45 -6.14 7.54
N ILE A 87 3.73 -6.50 7.55
CA ILE A 87 4.76 -5.80 8.32
C ILE A 87 5.35 -4.74 7.40
N GLU A 88 5.32 -3.49 7.83
CA GLU A 88 6.02 -2.39 7.18
C GLU A 88 7.20 -1.99 8.07
N LEU A 89 8.43 -2.31 7.65
CA LEU A 89 9.66 -1.95 8.34
C LEU A 89 10.29 -0.73 7.66
N GLY A 90 10.46 0.36 8.43
CA GLY A 90 11.15 1.56 8.01
C GLY A 90 12.57 1.61 8.55
N ILE A 91 13.54 1.93 7.69
CA ILE A 91 14.95 2.14 8.05
C ILE A 91 15.36 3.53 7.57
N ARG A 92 15.77 4.40 8.50
CA ARG A 92 16.11 5.80 8.22
C ARG A 92 17.49 6.13 8.74
N GLY A 93 18.31 6.76 7.90
CA GLY A 93 19.57 7.37 8.32
C GLY A 93 19.33 8.79 8.82
N ASN A 94 19.93 9.13 9.95
CA ASN A 94 19.93 10.46 10.51
C ASN A 94 21.38 10.92 10.65
N SER A 95 21.70 12.07 10.06
CA SER A 95 23.03 12.66 10.21
C SER A 95 23.23 13.08 11.67
N LEU A 96 24.36 12.70 12.23
CA LEU A 96 24.86 13.17 13.53
C LEU A 96 25.59 14.51 13.40
N VAL A 97 25.94 14.92 12.18
CA VAL A 97 26.57 16.22 11.92
C VAL A 97 25.51 17.31 12.03
N ASP A 98 25.78 18.26 12.92
CA ASP A 98 24.90 19.35 13.32
C ASP A 98 24.32 20.07 12.09
N SER A 99 23.03 19.86 11.80
CA SER A 99 22.31 20.65 10.82
C SER A 99 22.02 22.01 11.44
N SER A 100 23.03 22.87 11.45
CA SER A 100 22.94 24.26 11.90
C SER A 100 21.91 25.00 11.03
N ARG A 101 20.63 25.01 11.46
CA ARG A 101 19.59 26.03 11.21
C ARG A 101 18.16 25.59 11.54
N SER A 102 17.84 24.29 11.65
CA SER A 102 16.43 23.83 11.72
C SER A 102 16.05 22.92 12.90
N GLY A 103 16.99 22.40 13.69
CA GLY A 103 16.69 21.56 14.85
C GLY A 103 16.05 20.20 14.53
N LEU A 104 15.92 19.84 13.26
CA LEU A 104 15.48 18.52 12.80
C LEU A 104 16.70 17.73 12.28
N PRO A 105 16.92 16.47 12.69
CA PRO A 105 18.00 15.65 12.15
C PRO A 105 17.92 15.61 10.62
N SER A 106 18.99 16.04 9.95
CA SER A 106 19.05 15.93 8.49
C SER A 106 19.07 14.45 8.10
N VAL A 107 18.27 14.07 7.10
CA VAL A 107 18.23 12.68 6.60
C VAL A 107 19.59 12.38 5.98
N ALA A 108 20.21 11.28 6.39
CA ALA A 108 21.47 10.80 5.85
C ALA A 108 21.25 9.57 4.97
N GLU A 109 22.14 9.39 4.01
CA GLU A 109 22.15 8.19 3.16
C GLU A 109 22.66 6.99 3.96
N ILE A 110 21.97 5.86 3.82
CA ILE A 110 22.45 4.55 4.26
C ILE A 110 22.69 3.74 2.99
N LEU A 111 23.83 3.08 2.85
CA LEU A 111 24.11 2.26 1.68
C LEU A 111 23.11 1.10 1.57
N LEU A 112 22.74 0.72 0.34
CA LEU A 112 21.72 -0.31 0.08
C LEU A 112 21.97 -1.62 0.85
N HIS A 113 23.23 -2.05 0.92
CA HIS A 113 23.59 -3.30 1.57
C HIS A 113 23.49 -3.25 3.09
N GLU A 114 23.74 -2.08 3.68
CA GLU A 114 23.45 -1.82 5.09
C GLU A 114 21.94 -1.78 5.36
N GLN A 115 21.15 -1.14 4.49
CA GLN A 115 19.67 -1.18 4.61
C GLN A 115 19.14 -2.62 4.59
N ILE A 116 19.64 -3.46 3.66
CA ILE A 116 19.27 -4.88 3.58
C ILE A 116 19.75 -5.65 4.81
N GLY A 117 20.97 -5.38 5.29
CA GLY A 117 21.52 -6.03 6.48
C GLY A 117 20.66 -5.76 7.72
N TRP A 118 20.25 -4.50 7.92
CA TRP A 118 19.34 -4.11 9.00
C TRP A 118 17.98 -4.79 8.83
N ALA A 119 17.39 -4.79 7.62
CA ALA A 119 16.12 -5.45 7.37
C ALA A 119 16.15 -6.95 7.69
N ILE A 120 17.19 -7.68 7.23
CA ILE A 120 17.36 -9.11 7.52
C ILE A 120 17.50 -9.35 9.02
N SER A 121 18.33 -8.54 9.69
CA SER A 121 18.61 -8.68 11.11
C SER A 121 17.36 -8.43 11.97
N SER A 122 16.56 -7.42 11.61
CA SER A 122 15.34 -7.05 12.34
C SER A 122 14.18 -8.03 12.08
N LEU A 123 13.95 -8.42 10.82
CA LEU A 123 12.83 -9.29 10.44
C LEU A 123 13.06 -10.77 10.79
N GLY A 124 14.31 -11.18 10.97
CA GLY A 124 14.66 -12.58 11.25
C GLY A 124 14.12 -13.50 10.16
N HIS A 125 13.39 -14.55 10.55
CA HIS A 125 12.84 -15.53 9.61
C HIS A 125 11.83 -14.96 8.60
N PHE A 126 11.22 -13.79 8.87
CA PHE A 126 10.34 -13.11 7.93
C PHE A 126 11.09 -12.48 6.75
N ALA A 127 12.40 -12.24 6.88
CA ALA A 127 13.22 -11.57 5.87
C ALA A 127 13.20 -12.28 4.51
N ASP A 128 13.08 -13.61 4.51
CA ASP A 128 12.99 -14.44 3.30
C ASP A 128 11.81 -14.04 2.39
N TYR A 129 10.76 -13.48 2.99
CA TYR A 129 9.53 -13.07 2.30
C TYR A 129 9.46 -11.55 2.09
N ALA A 130 10.46 -10.79 2.54
CA ALA A 130 10.47 -9.34 2.42
C ALA A 130 10.71 -8.82 1.00
N TYR A 131 10.18 -7.63 0.74
CA TYR A 131 10.42 -6.82 -0.44
C TYR A 131 10.84 -5.42 0.00
N LYS A 132 11.89 -4.88 -0.58
CA LYS A 132 12.18 -3.45 -0.50
C LYS A 132 11.28 -2.71 -1.49
N VAL A 133 10.56 -1.70 -1.05
CA VAL A 133 9.81 -0.82 -1.95
C VAL A 133 10.77 0.25 -2.46
N THR A 134 10.86 0.37 -3.78
CA THR A 134 11.70 1.37 -4.45
C THR A 134 10.82 2.31 -5.27
N SER A 135 11.18 3.57 -5.36
CA SER A 135 10.46 4.57 -6.14
C SER A 135 11.41 5.45 -6.95
N ALA A 136 10.91 6.04 -8.03
CA ALA A 136 11.68 7.03 -8.79
C ALA A 136 11.99 8.29 -7.98
N VAL A 137 11.32 8.52 -6.84
CA VAL A 137 11.64 9.64 -5.94
C VAL A 137 12.91 9.35 -5.13
N ASP A 138 13.20 8.07 -4.87
CA ASP A 138 14.37 7.64 -4.08
C ASP A 138 15.70 8.01 -4.76
N THR A 139 15.68 8.32 -6.06
CA THR A 139 16.88 8.78 -6.79
C THR A 139 17.17 10.27 -6.62
N PHE A 140 16.22 11.06 -6.11
CA PHE A 140 16.35 12.52 -5.98
C PHE A 140 16.17 13.02 -4.53
N GLU A 141 15.62 12.20 -3.64
CA GLU A 141 15.39 12.56 -2.24
C GLU A 141 15.73 11.37 -1.32
N LEU A 142 16.54 11.64 -0.28
CA LEU A 142 16.82 10.66 0.75
C LEU A 142 15.56 10.46 1.62
N ARG A 143 15.10 9.21 1.70
CA ARG A 143 13.90 8.82 2.44
C ARG A 143 14.15 7.58 3.29
N THR A 144 13.23 7.34 4.22
CA THR A 144 13.15 6.06 4.93
C THR A 144 13.03 4.92 3.91
N ALA A 145 13.95 3.98 3.95
CA ALA A 145 13.84 2.75 3.18
C ALA A 145 12.71 1.90 3.76
N LEU A 146 11.76 1.51 2.91
CA LEU A 146 10.58 0.73 3.30
C LEU A 146 10.72 -0.72 2.86
N PHE A 147 10.56 -1.64 3.79
CA PHE A 147 10.50 -3.08 3.54
C PHE A 147 9.13 -3.61 3.94
N VAL A 148 8.56 -4.48 3.12
CA VAL A 148 7.24 -5.07 3.35
C VAL A 148 7.32 -6.58 3.38
N VAL A 149 6.67 -7.19 4.37
CA VAL A 149 6.42 -8.64 4.46
C VAL A 149 4.92 -8.86 4.52
N LEU A 150 4.40 -9.77 3.72
CA LEU A 150 2.99 -10.15 3.72
C LEU A 150 2.81 -11.45 4.50
N LEU A 151 1.79 -11.48 5.36
CA LEU A 151 1.47 -12.61 6.23
C LEU A 151 0.03 -13.04 5.99
N ASP A 152 -0.24 -14.34 6.10
CA ASP A 152 -1.61 -14.86 6.15
C ASP A 152 -2.25 -14.64 7.54
N GLY A 153 -3.48 -15.12 7.72
CA GLY A 153 -4.24 -14.97 8.97
C GLY A 153 -3.64 -15.76 10.13
N GLU A 154 -2.79 -16.74 9.80
CA GLU A 154 -2.03 -17.52 10.75
C GLU A 154 -0.64 -16.93 11.04
N GLY A 155 -0.32 -15.76 10.47
CA GLY A 155 0.97 -15.10 10.65
C GLY A 155 2.10 -15.76 9.86
N ASN A 156 1.80 -16.70 8.96
CA ASN A 156 2.80 -17.30 8.11
C ASN A 156 3.14 -16.34 6.97
N PRO A 157 4.43 -16.18 6.63
CA PRO A 157 4.81 -15.29 5.56
C PRO A 157 4.49 -15.88 4.18
N GLN A 158 4.08 -15.01 3.26
CA GLN A 158 3.68 -15.34 1.89
C GLN A 158 4.31 -14.37 0.88
N LEU A 159 4.48 -14.82 -0.37
CA LEU A 159 4.88 -13.91 -1.45
C LEU A 159 3.70 -13.02 -1.87
N ALA A 160 4.01 -11.89 -2.51
CA ALA A 160 3.00 -10.94 -2.93
C ALA A 160 2.19 -11.50 -4.11
N PRO A 161 0.88 -11.25 -4.15
CA PRO A 161 0.11 -11.56 -5.34
C PRO A 161 0.55 -10.68 -6.52
N GLU A 162 0.41 -11.19 -7.74
CA GLU A 162 0.82 -10.48 -8.97
C GLU A 162 0.14 -9.12 -9.14
N ASP A 163 -1.08 -8.95 -8.62
CA ASP A 163 -1.85 -7.71 -8.68
C ASP A 163 -1.60 -6.75 -7.50
N PHE A 164 -0.59 -7.02 -6.67
CA PHE A 164 -0.30 -6.20 -5.49
C PHE A 164 0.09 -4.76 -5.89
N ARG A 165 -0.57 -3.78 -5.26
CA ARG A 165 -0.51 -2.34 -5.55
C ARG A 165 0.60 -1.65 -4.77
N TRP A 166 1.84 -1.94 -5.16
CA TRP A 166 3.05 -1.33 -4.58
C TRP A 166 3.02 0.21 -4.58
N ASP A 167 2.40 0.81 -5.59
CA ASP A 167 2.22 2.26 -5.75
C ASP A 167 1.50 2.94 -4.58
N ARG A 168 0.69 2.19 -3.82
CA ARG A 168 -0.09 2.71 -2.70
C ARG A 168 0.66 2.73 -1.37
N LEU A 169 1.82 2.07 -1.28
CA LEU A 169 2.62 2.03 -0.05
C LEU A 169 3.43 3.30 0.19
N ILE A 170 3.65 4.13 -0.84
CA ILE A 170 4.46 5.36 -0.74
C ILE A 170 3.60 6.57 -1.07
N THR A 171 3.57 7.53 -0.15
CA THR A 171 2.91 8.82 -0.36
C THR A 171 3.53 9.51 -1.60
N ARG A 172 2.71 9.69 -2.65
CA ARG A 172 3.02 10.37 -3.94
C ARG A 172 3.65 9.51 -5.05
N GLY A 173 3.77 8.19 -4.90
CA GLY A 173 4.49 7.36 -5.88
C GLY A 173 3.62 6.71 -6.97
N ARG A 174 3.47 7.33 -8.15
CA ARG A 174 2.92 6.65 -9.35
C ARG A 174 3.83 5.55 -9.94
N SER A 175 4.98 5.27 -9.31
CA SER A 175 6.03 4.40 -9.86
C SER A 175 6.77 3.57 -8.80
N ALA A 176 6.10 3.18 -7.70
CA ALA A 176 6.73 2.29 -6.72
C ALA A 176 6.85 0.87 -7.29
N ARG A 177 7.98 0.21 -7.05
CA ARG A 177 8.29 -1.14 -7.50
C ARG A 177 8.89 -1.97 -6.39
N PRO A 178 8.54 -3.26 -6.28
CA PRO A 178 9.20 -4.15 -5.35
C PRO A 178 10.59 -4.52 -5.84
N LEU A 179 11.51 -4.66 -4.89
CA LEU A 179 12.77 -5.36 -5.03
C LEU A 179 12.77 -6.50 -4.02
N LYS A 180 12.60 -7.74 -4.49
CA LYS A 180 12.58 -8.92 -3.64
C LYS A 180 13.93 -9.12 -2.95
N LEU A 181 13.92 -9.31 -1.62
CA LEU A 181 15.13 -9.68 -0.89
C LEU A 181 15.48 -11.14 -1.19
N PRO A 182 16.78 -11.46 -1.34
CA PRO A 182 17.20 -12.84 -1.55
C PRO A 182 16.89 -13.66 -0.29
N PRO A 183 16.17 -14.79 -0.40
CA PRO A 183 15.98 -15.67 0.75
C PRO A 183 17.30 -16.25 1.26
N ALA A 184 17.34 -16.54 2.55
CA ALA A 184 18.44 -17.21 3.21
C ALA A 184 18.77 -18.56 2.54
N ARG A 185 20.03 -18.99 2.62
CA ARG A 185 20.50 -20.21 1.93
C ARG A 185 19.79 -21.47 2.43
N GLU A 186 19.38 -21.45 3.68
CA GLU A 186 18.68 -22.51 4.39
C GLU A 186 17.25 -22.70 3.86
N ASN A 187 16.65 -21.66 3.28
CA ASN A 187 15.30 -21.71 2.70
C ASN A 187 15.35 -22.11 1.21
N GLN A 188 15.89 -23.29 0.93
CA GLN A 188 16.07 -23.79 -0.44
C GLN A 188 14.75 -23.89 -1.20
N SER A 189 13.67 -24.32 -0.54
CA SER A 189 12.36 -24.47 -1.16
C SER A 189 11.80 -23.15 -1.69
N LEU A 190 11.94 -22.04 -0.95
CA LEU A 190 11.52 -20.73 -1.43
C LEU A 190 12.40 -20.23 -2.57
N ARG A 191 13.72 -20.45 -2.49
CA ARG A 191 14.66 -20.08 -3.57
C ARG A 191 14.32 -20.80 -4.88
N GLU A 192 14.11 -22.11 -4.82
CA GLU A 192 13.71 -22.93 -5.98
C GLU A 192 12.36 -22.48 -6.54
N ARG A 193 11.40 -22.15 -5.67
CA ARG A 193 10.11 -21.60 -6.09
C ARG A 193 10.29 -20.27 -6.83
N ILE A 194 11.08 -19.34 -6.28
CA ILE A 194 11.31 -18.02 -6.90
C ILE A 194 12.01 -18.17 -8.26
N ILE A 195 13.01 -19.05 -8.36
CA ILE A 195 13.71 -19.33 -9.62
C ILE A 195 12.75 -19.91 -10.66
N SER A 196 11.86 -20.82 -10.26
CA SER A 196 10.99 -21.54 -11.19
C SER A 196 9.70 -20.80 -11.55
N ARG A 197 9.15 -19.99 -10.64
CA ARG A 197 7.80 -19.38 -10.78
C ARG A 197 7.76 -17.87 -10.58
N GLY A 198 8.90 -17.24 -10.28
CA GLY A 198 8.97 -15.82 -9.96
C GLY A 198 8.73 -15.51 -8.48
N ASP A 199 8.92 -14.25 -8.14
CA ASP A 199 8.82 -13.72 -6.78
C ASP A 199 7.40 -13.31 -6.37
N THR A 200 6.40 -13.53 -7.22
CA THR A 200 4.98 -13.30 -6.92
C THR A 200 4.19 -14.60 -6.87
N VAL A 201 2.90 -14.50 -6.53
CA VAL A 201 1.95 -15.62 -6.60
C VAL A 201 0.87 -15.27 -7.64
N PRO A 202 0.58 -16.16 -8.59
CA PRO A 202 -0.50 -15.96 -9.54
C PRO A 202 -1.84 -15.73 -8.85
N VAL A 203 -2.62 -14.81 -9.40
CA VAL A 203 -4.01 -14.63 -9.01
C VAL A 203 -4.85 -15.61 -9.82
N ASP A 204 -5.17 -16.76 -9.24
CA ASP A 204 -6.07 -17.73 -9.86
C ASP A 204 -7.46 -17.08 -9.97
N GLY A 205 -7.84 -16.66 -11.17
CA GLY A 205 -9.05 -15.86 -11.49
C GLY A 205 -10.41 -16.45 -11.08
N SER A 206 -10.41 -17.57 -10.35
CA SER A 206 -11.57 -18.20 -9.73
C SER A 206 -11.85 -17.74 -8.29
N VAL A 207 -10.93 -17.05 -7.62
CA VAL A 207 -11.23 -16.36 -6.35
C VAL A 207 -11.18 -14.86 -6.61
N GLY A 208 -12.23 -14.36 -7.26
CA GLY A 208 -12.39 -12.94 -7.53
C GLY A 208 -12.29 -12.14 -6.24
N VAL A 209 -11.40 -11.16 -6.21
CA VAL A 209 -11.25 -10.31 -5.04
C VAL A 209 -12.48 -9.46 -4.82
N GLY A 210 -12.95 -9.50 -3.59
CA GLY A 210 -14.23 -8.95 -3.18
C GLY A 210 -15.37 -9.96 -3.26
N ALA A 211 -15.24 -11.15 -3.88
CA ALA A 211 -16.34 -12.11 -4.13
C ALA A 211 -17.19 -12.48 -2.90
N ASN A 212 -16.66 -12.37 -1.68
CA ASN A 212 -17.40 -12.67 -0.46
C ASN A 212 -18.03 -11.45 0.24
N THR A 213 -17.88 -10.26 -0.33
CA THR A 213 -18.57 -9.07 0.13
C THR A 213 -19.93 -9.02 -0.54
N ASP A 214 -20.99 -9.06 0.27
CA ASP A 214 -22.35 -8.80 -0.17
C ASP A 214 -22.43 -7.53 -1.01
N ASP A 215 -23.23 -7.52 -2.08
CA ASP A 215 -23.29 -6.39 -3.02
C ASP A 215 -23.67 -5.07 -2.33
N GLN A 216 -24.44 -5.11 -1.25
CA GLN A 216 -24.77 -3.93 -0.47
C GLN A 216 -23.55 -3.34 0.24
N ILE A 217 -22.78 -4.20 0.90
CA ILE A 217 -21.55 -3.79 1.60
C ILE A 217 -20.53 -3.28 0.57
N TRP A 218 -20.43 -3.94 -0.58
CA TRP A 218 -19.56 -3.52 -1.67
C TRP A 218 -19.92 -2.11 -2.17
N VAL A 219 -21.21 -1.86 -2.41
CA VAL A 219 -21.72 -0.56 -2.86
C VAL A 219 -21.46 0.54 -1.83
N GLN A 220 -21.66 0.26 -0.55
CA GLN A 220 -21.34 1.21 0.53
C GLN A 220 -19.85 1.55 0.58
N GLN A 221 -18.96 0.58 0.34
CA GLN A 221 -17.52 0.80 0.28
C GLN A 221 -17.13 1.66 -0.92
N VAL A 222 -17.68 1.39 -2.11
CA VAL A 222 -17.48 2.23 -3.30
C VAL A 222 -17.95 3.66 -3.04
N PHE A 223 -19.17 3.82 -2.52
CA PHE A 223 -19.76 5.11 -2.17
C PHE A 223 -18.86 5.92 -1.23
N THR A 224 -18.45 5.30 -0.12
CA THR A 224 -17.62 5.95 0.91
C THR A 224 -16.30 6.41 0.33
N ARG A 225 -15.67 5.60 -0.53
CA ARG A 225 -14.39 5.92 -1.16
C ARG A 225 -14.51 7.04 -2.18
N VAL A 226 -15.57 7.07 -2.99
CA VAL A 226 -15.81 8.16 -3.95
C VAL A 226 -15.98 9.48 -3.21
N ILE A 227 -16.82 9.54 -2.17
CA ILE A 227 -17.03 10.76 -1.37
C ILE A 227 -15.73 11.18 -0.69
N THR A 228 -15.03 10.25 -0.02
CA THR A 228 -13.80 10.56 0.71
C THR A 228 -12.72 11.10 -0.24
N SER A 229 -12.56 10.50 -1.41
CA SER A 229 -11.54 10.90 -2.38
C SER A 229 -11.89 12.25 -3.02
N ALA A 230 -13.16 12.46 -3.37
CA ALA A 230 -13.59 13.70 -3.97
C ALA A 230 -13.61 14.89 -3.00
N THR A 231 -13.75 14.64 -1.69
CA THR A 231 -13.71 15.69 -0.65
C THR A 231 -12.31 15.96 -0.09
N ARG A 232 -11.36 15.03 -0.20
CA ARG A 232 -9.99 15.17 0.35
C ARG A 232 -8.93 15.68 -0.63
N SER A 233 -9.18 15.67 -1.94
CA SER A 233 -8.13 16.01 -2.93
C SER A 233 -7.80 17.52 -2.93
N PRO A 234 -6.55 17.94 -2.63
CA PRO A 234 -6.11 19.32 -2.81
C PRO A 234 -6.09 19.75 -4.29
N ASP A 235 -5.88 18.79 -5.19
CA ASP A 235 -5.94 18.97 -6.65
C ASP A 235 -7.39 19.18 -7.16
N ALA A 236 -8.40 19.05 -6.30
CA ALA A 236 -9.76 19.47 -6.61
C ALA A 236 -9.92 21.00 -6.74
N GLN A 237 -8.87 21.79 -6.45
CA GLN A 237 -8.87 23.23 -6.76
C GLN A 237 -9.11 23.51 -8.25
N ASP A 238 -8.70 22.62 -9.16
CA ASP A 238 -8.97 22.77 -10.61
C ASP A 238 -10.34 22.18 -11.03
N PHE A 239 -10.99 21.42 -10.15
CA PHE A 239 -12.22 20.68 -10.42
C PHE A 239 -13.26 20.96 -9.32
N HIS A 240 -14.00 22.06 -9.44
CA HIS A 240 -15.12 22.38 -8.55
C HIS A 240 -16.32 21.43 -8.76
N ILE A 241 -16.17 20.14 -8.41
CA ILE A 241 -17.28 19.21 -8.28
C ILE A 241 -17.89 19.45 -6.91
N LYS A 242 -19.06 20.09 -6.86
CA LYS A 242 -19.85 20.19 -5.64
C LYS A 242 -20.97 19.17 -5.70
N PHE A 243 -20.89 18.12 -4.90
CA PHE A 243 -22.00 17.18 -4.75
C PHE A 243 -23.21 17.90 -4.16
N THR A 244 -24.33 17.81 -4.87
CA THR A 244 -25.63 18.33 -4.47
C THR A 244 -26.43 17.25 -3.77
N ARG A 245 -26.32 16.00 -4.23
CA ARG A 245 -26.94 14.82 -3.61
C ARG A 245 -26.06 13.61 -3.88
N VAL A 246 -25.84 12.79 -2.86
CA VAL A 246 -25.31 11.44 -3.06
C VAL A 246 -26.21 10.49 -2.30
N SER A 247 -26.75 9.48 -2.97
CA SER A 247 -27.72 8.55 -2.38
C SER A 247 -27.48 7.13 -2.85
N ILE A 248 -27.67 6.17 -1.93
CA ILE A 248 -27.77 4.76 -2.26
C ILE A 248 -29.25 4.47 -2.54
N ILE A 249 -29.55 3.86 -3.69
CA ILE A 249 -30.89 3.48 -4.14
C ILE A 249 -30.97 1.96 -4.13
N GLU A 250 -32.02 1.41 -3.52
CA GLU A 250 -32.28 -0.03 -3.45
C GLU A 250 -31.08 -0.85 -2.91
N GLU A 251 -30.26 -0.22 -2.06
CA GLU A 251 -29.07 -0.79 -1.41
C GLU A 251 -27.94 -1.25 -2.37
N VAL A 252 -28.15 -1.19 -3.69
CA VAL A 252 -27.21 -1.70 -4.71
C VAL A 252 -26.87 -0.69 -5.82
N GLN A 253 -27.49 0.48 -5.83
CA GLN A 253 -27.20 1.55 -6.78
C GLN A 253 -26.72 2.81 -6.08
N ILE A 254 -25.80 3.54 -6.71
CA ILE A 254 -25.33 4.84 -6.22
C ILE A 254 -25.73 5.92 -7.22
N GLU A 255 -26.39 6.96 -6.75
CA GLU A 255 -26.64 8.16 -7.53
C GLU A 255 -25.81 9.33 -7.00
N PHE A 256 -25.01 9.92 -7.88
CA PHE A 256 -24.25 11.15 -7.66
C PHE A 256 -24.90 12.28 -8.46
N VAL A 257 -25.48 13.26 -7.77
CA VAL A 257 -25.86 14.54 -8.35
C VAL A 257 -24.83 15.57 -7.93
N TYR A 258 -24.22 16.25 -8.90
CA TYR A 258 -23.17 17.22 -8.65
C TYR A 258 -23.25 18.40 -9.60
N SER A 259 -22.74 19.54 -9.17
CA SER A 259 -22.60 20.74 -10.00
C SER A 259 -21.13 20.93 -10.39
N MET A 260 -20.91 21.30 -11.65
CA MET A 260 -19.58 21.56 -12.21
C MET A 260 -19.64 22.79 -13.13
N TYR A 261 -18.54 23.53 -13.23
CA TYR A 261 -18.43 24.66 -14.16
C TYR A 261 -18.05 24.17 -15.56
N ASP A 262 -18.95 24.35 -16.53
CA ASP A 262 -18.72 24.06 -17.94
C ASP A 262 -17.89 25.20 -18.54
N ARG A 263 -16.62 24.91 -18.89
CA ARG A 263 -15.72 25.92 -19.47
C ARG A 263 -16.15 26.38 -20.86
N GLY A 264 -16.80 25.51 -21.63
CA GLY A 264 -17.28 25.82 -22.99
C GLY A 264 -18.50 26.75 -22.96
N ALA A 265 -19.43 26.48 -22.05
CA ALA A 265 -20.64 27.29 -21.87
C ALA A 265 -20.47 28.46 -20.87
N ARG A 266 -19.35 28.52 -20.15
CA ARG A 266 -19.05 29.52 -19.09
C ARG A 266 -20.11 29.60 -17.98
N GLU A 267 -20.77 28.50 -17.67
CA GLU A 267 -21.83 28.42 -16.65
C GLU A 267 -21.68 27.18 -15.75
N ARG A 268 -22.32 27.18 -14.57
CA ARG A 268 -22.42 25.98 -13.74
C ARG A 268 -23.58 25.12 -14.20
N ARG A 269 -23.33 23.83 -14.45
CA ARG A 269 -24.34 22.84 -14.82
C ARG A 269 -24.42 21.75 -13.77
N ASN A 270 -25.63 21.23 -13.59
CA ASN A 270 -25.88 20.06 -12.77
C ASN A 270 -25.75 18.80 -13.62
N HIS A 271 -25.13 17.78 -13.07
CA HIS A 271 -24.90 16.49 -13.68
C HIS A 271 -25.37 15.40 -12.73
N GLY A 272 -25.88 14.31 -13.29
CA GLY A 272 -26.27 13.12 -12.56
C GLY A 272 -25.55 11.89 -13.11
N LEU A 273 -24.96 11.09 -12.23
CA LEU A 273 -24.36 9.80 -12.53
C LEU A 273 -25.04 8.74 -11.66
N ARG A 274 -25.55 7.67 -12.26
CA ARG A 274 -26.08 6.51 -11.55
C ARG A 274 -25.21 5.30 -11.83
N VAL A 275 -24.81 4.60 -10.78
CA VAL A 275 -23.93 3.44 -10.80
C VAL A 275 -24.70 2.24 -10.26
N ASN A 276 -24.96 1.24 -11.09
CA ASN A 276 -25.45 -0.07 -10.64
C ASN A 276 -24.26 -0.90 -10.17
N GLY A 277 -24.19 -1.14 -8.85
CA GLY A 277 -23.06 -1.80 -8.22
C GLY A 277 -22.79 -3.20 -8.74
N PRO A 278 -23.76 -4.12 -8.72
CA PRO A 278 -23.60 -5.48 -9.24
C PRO A 278 -23.16 -5.52 -10.71
N SER A 279 -23.78 -4.71 -11.57
CA SER A 279 -23.42 -4.65 -13.00
C SER A 279 -22.02 -4.10 -13.22
N LEU A 280 -21.65 -3.01 -12.52
CA LEU A 280 -20.30 -2.45 -12.59
C LEU A 280 -19.27 -3.48 -12.10
N ARG A 281 -19.53 -4.09 -10.94
CA ARG A 281 -18.65 -5.10 -10.34
C ARG A 281 -18.43 -6.29 -11.27
N LYS A 282 -19.51 -6.85 -11.83
CA LYS A 282 -19.45 -7.93 -12.82
C LYS A 282 -18.59 -7.52 -14.02
N LYS A 283 -18.83 -6.33 -14.57
CA LYS A 283 -18.08 -5.81 -15.72
C LYS A 283 -16.59 -5.63 -15.43
N LEU A 284 -16.24 -5.10 -14.26
CA LEU A 284 -14.84 -4.94 -13.85
C LEU A 284 -14.15 -6.31 -13.66
N VAL A 285 -14.86 -7.30 -13.14
CA VAL A 285 -14.34 -8.67 -13.05
C VAL A 285 -14.14 -9.26 -14.45
N GLU A 286 -15.08 -9.07 -15.37
CA GLU A 286 -14.96 -9.57 -16.76
C GLU A 286 -13.82 -8.88 -17.53
N ASP A 287 -13.68 -7.56 -17.41
CA ASP A 287 -12.73 -6.78 -18.21
C ASP A 287 -11.31 -6.77 -17.64
N SER A 288 -11.16 -6.79 -16.32
CA SER A 288 -9.86 -6.64 -15.65
C SER A 288 -9.57 -7.66 -14.56
N GLY A 289 -10.48 -8.59 -14.29
CA GLY A 289 -10.38 -9.52 -13.16
C GLY A 289 -10.53 -8.86 -11.79
N ASN A 290 -10.84 -7.56 -11.73
CA ASN A 290 -10.76 -6.77 -10.51
C ASN A 290 -12.12 -6.20 -10.08
N GLY A 291 -12.81 -6.92 -9.19
CA GLY A 291 -14.07 -6.48 -8.60
C GLY A 291 -13.94 -5.62 -7.34
N ARG A 292 -12.78 -5.04 -7.03
CA ARG A 292 -12.57 -4.32 -5.75
C ARG A 292 -13.35 -2.99 -5.67
N PRO A 293 -13.91 -2.63 -4.50
CA PRO A 293 -14.54 -1.32 -4.28
C PRO A 293 -13.61 -0.14 -4.58
N GLU A 294 -12.32 -0.25 -4.31
CA GLU A 294 -11.32 0.79 -4.55
C GLU A 294 -11.11 1.01 -6.05
N PHE A 295 -11.01 -0.07 -6.80
CA PHE A 295 -10.85 -0.03 -8.25
C PHE A 295 -12.11 0.53 -8.90
N ALA A 296 -13.28 0.07 -8.47
CA ALA A 296 -14.56 0.62 -8.89
C ALA A 296 -14.69 2.11 -8.56
N ALA A 297 -14.30 2.54 -7.34
CA ALA A 297 -14.33 3.94 -6.95
C ALA A 297 -13.41 4.81 -7.83
N GLU A 298 -12.23 4.32 -8.21
CA GLU A 298 -11.34 5.01 -9.14
C GLU A 298 -11.96 5.16 -10.53
N ILE A 299 -12.62 4.10 -11.04
CA ILE A 299 -13.33 4.15 -12.33
C ILE A 299 -14.51 5.13 -12.28
N VAL A 300 -15.28 5.13 -11.18
CA VAL A 300 -16.39 6.09 -10.97
C VAL A 300 -15.84 7.52 -10.90
N LEU A 301 -14.78 7.77 -10.14
CA LEU A 301 -14.15 9.10 -10.04
C LEU A 301 -13.62 9.59 -11.40
N ARG A 302 -13.03 8.72 -12.21
CA ARG A 302 -12.61 9.07 -13.58
C ARG A 302 -13.81 9.43 -14.47
N SER A 303 -14.94 8.75 -14.28
CA SER A 303 -16.19 9.01 -15.01
C SER A 303 -16.84 10.35 -14.62
N LEU A 304 -16.54 10.87 -13.43
CA LEU A 304 -16.97 12.20 -12.98
C LEU A 304 -16.15 13.36 -13.60
N SER A 305 -15.07 13.07 -14.34
CA SER A 305 -14.15 14.09 -14.88
C SER A 305 -14.78 14.95 -15.99
N PRO A 306 -14.49 16.27 -16.03
CA PRO A 306 -14.94 17.13 -17.14
C PRO A 306 -14.39 16.73 -18.51
N MET A 307 -13.23 16.06 -18.59
CA MET A 307 -12.67 15.61 -19.88
C MET A 307 -13.48 14.47 -20.52
N THR A 308 -14.20 13.68 -19.72
CA THR A 308 -15.12 12.64 -20.21
C THR A 308 -16.51 13.21 -20.54
N ASN A 309 -16.84 14.44 -20.13
CA ASN A 309 -18.21 14.97 -20.16
C ASN A 309 -18.52 15.92 -21.33
N SER A 310 -17.73 15.92 -22.40
CA SER A 310 -18.37 16.25 -23.68
C SER A 310 -19.39 15.14 -23.90
N TYR A 311 -20.69 15.44 -23.86
CA TYR A 311 -21.80 14.48 -23.97
C TYR A 311 -21.68 13.51 -25.17
N TYR A 312 -20.75 13.78 -26.09
CA TYR A 312 -20.41 13.00 -27.26
C TYR A 312 -19.28 11.97 -27.09
N ARG A 313 -18.52 11.96 -25.97
CA ARG A 313 -17.31 11.13 -25.80
C ARG A 313 -17.09 10.53 -24.40
N ALA A 314 -18.10 10.50 -23.53
CA ALA A 314 -17.97 9.71 -22.30
C ALA A 314 -17.89 8.22 -22.70
N PRO A 315 -16.87 7.47 -22.26
CA PRO A 315 -16.87 6.03 -22.47
C PRO A 315 -18.11 5.46 -21.78
N VAL A 316 -18.95 4.75 -22.54
CA VAL A 316 -20.08 4.01 -22.00
C VAL A 316 -19.48 2.87 -21.18
N VAL A 317 -19.52 3.01 -19.85
CA VAL A 317 -19.15 1.94 -18.92
C VAL A 317 -20.44 1.25 -18.52
N ASP A 318 -20.59 -0.02 -18.85
CA ASP A 318 -21.77 -0.80 -18.44
C ASP A 318 -21.92 -0.74 -16.91
N GLY A 319 -23.14 -0.44 -16.44
CA GLY A 319 -23.42 -0.18 -15.03
C GLY A 319 -23.26 1.27 -14.60
N ILE A 320 -22.80 2.19 -15.47
CA ILE A 320 -22.79 3.63 -15.22
C ILE A 320 -23.68 4.32 -16.25
N SER A 321 -24.72 5.01 -15.78
CA SER A 321 -25.66 5.76 -16.63
C SER A 321 -25.73 7.22 -16.22
N TRP A 322 -25.72 8.12 -17.21
CA TRP A 322 -26.01 9.53 -17.00
C TRP A 322 -27.49 9.73 -16.67
N VAL A 323 -27.78 10.53 -15.66
CA VAL A 323 -29.14 10.92 -15.30
C VAL A 323 -29.40 12.30 -15.88
N SER A 324 -30.44 12.42 -16.70
CA SER A 324 -30.92 13.71 -17.18
C SER A 324 -31.41 14.53 -15.98
N MET A 325 -30.78 15.68 -15.74
CA MET A 325 -31.22 16.65 -14.75
C MET A 325 -32.04 17.74 -15.44
N PRO A 326 -33.14 18.22 -14.82
CA PRO A 326 -33.92 19.33 -15.35
C PRO A 326 -33.13 20.65 -15.39
#